data_AF-A0A924I2V8-F1
#
_entry.id   AF-A0A924I2V8-F1
#
_cell.length_a   1.000
_cell.length_b   1.000
_cell.length_c   1.000
_cell.angle_alpha   90.00
_cell.angle_beta   90.00
_cell.angle_gamma   90.00
#
_symmetry.space_group_name_H-M   'P 1'
#
loop_
_entity.id
_entity.type
_entity.pdbx_description
1 polymer ?
#
loop_
_entity_poly.entity_id
_entity_poly.type
_entity_poly.pdbx_seq_one_letter_code
_entity_poly.pdbx_strand_id
1 'polypeptide(L)'
;AIAEFSPEARPASDPRPKEPARIPAEEAVVAAAAAKAKAEADAVPAAEARRNAFGAETVASRGAARFEPGPGEVRTIESTISETFKNSTGFSVFLLENGQLWREVDIPTPINARVGDKVIVEKTALGGYKLNFVRINRAILVKRLK
;
A
#
# COMPACT_ATOMS: atom_id res chain seq x y z
N ALA A 1 90.63 31.39 -47.00
CA ALA A 1 89.48 32.01 -46.34
C ALA A 1 88.41 32.30 -47.39
N ILE A 2 87.30 31.57 -47.34
CA ILE A 2 85.98 32.00 -47.82
C ILE A 2 84.96 31.18 -47.02
N ALA A 3 84.00 31.89 -46.46
CA ALA A 3 82.97 31.41 -45.55
C ALA A 3 81.64 31.17 -46.29
N GLU A 4 80.75 30.46 -45.60
CA GLU A 4 79.27 30.46 -45.72
C GLU A 4 78.63 29.89 -46.99
N PHE A 5 77.84 28.82 -46.82
CA PHE A 5 76.37 28.92 -46.80
C PHE A 5 75.75 27.58 -46.35
N SER A 6 75.03 27.63 -45.22
CA SER A 6 73.89 26.73 -44.94
C SER A 6 72.68 27.33 -45.66
N PRO A 7 71.74 26.53 -46.21
CA PRO A 7 70.53 26.26 -45.41
C PRO A 7 69.82 24.92 -45.71
N GLU A 8 68.83 24.66 -44.86
CA GLU A 8 67.57 23.95 -45.17
C GLU A 8 67.49 22.42 -45.05
N ALA A 9 67.27 22.00 -43.80
CA ALA A 9 66.02 21.40 -43.33
C ALA A 9 65.25 20.46 -44.27
N ARG A 10 65.24 19.17 -43.90
CA ARG A 10 64.06 18.31 -43.97
C ARG A 10 64.00 17.42 -42.73
N PRO A 11 63.07 17.62 -41.78
CA PRO A 11 62.73 16.54 -40.87
C PRO A 11 61.85 15.54 -41.61
N ALA A 12 62.37 14.32 -41.79
CA ALA A 12 61.60 13.18 -42.23
C ALA A 12 60.44 12.95 -41.25
N SER A 13 59.24 12.94 -41.80
CA SER A 13 57.98 12.57 -41.17
C SER A 13 58.00 11.08 -40.84
N ASP A 14 57.79 10.70 -39.57
CA ASP A 14 56.92 9.55 -39.20
C ASP A 14 56.67 9.49 -37.66
N PRO A 15 55.79 8.61 -37.13
CA PRO A 15 54.41 8.95 -36.78
C PRO A 15 54.17 9.01 -35.26
N ARG A 16 52.99 9.52 -34.92
CA ARG A 16 52.39 9.54 -33.57
C ARG A 16 52.39 8.15 -32.91
N PRO A 17 52.64 8.05 -31.59
CA PRO A 17 51.90 7.10 -30.76
C PRO A 17 51.24 7.84 -29.60
N LYS A 18 50.06 8.42 -29.85
CA LYS A 18 49.08 8.67 -28.77
C LYS A 18 48.19 7.44 -28.65
N GLU A 19 48.76 6.30 -28.26
CA GLU A 19 48.05 5.02 -28.21
C GLU A 19 48.60 4.13 -27.09
N PRO A 20 48.48 4.55 -25.82
CA PRO A 20 48.07 3.55 -24.84
C PRO A 20 46.91 4.01 -23.95
N ALA A 21 46.48 5.27 -24.05
CA ALA A 21 45.46 5.84 -23.16
C ALA A 21 44.00 5.62 -23.59
N ARG A 22 43.76 5.18 -24.84
CA ARG A 22 42.40 4.87 -25.32
C ARG A 22 41.88 3.56 -24.75
N ILE A 23 42.74 2.54 -24.65
CA ILE A 23 42.39 1.20 -24.17
C ILE A 23 41.85 1.22 -22.72
N PRO A 24 42.52 1.84 -21.72
CA PRO A 24 42.01 1.83 -20.35
C PRO A 24 40.79 2.75 -20.14
N ALA A 25 40.67 3.81 -20.94
CA ALA A 25 39.51 4.70 -20.86
C ALA A 25 38.27 4.00 -21.42
N GLU A 26 38.39 3.32 -22.56
CA GLU A 26 37.29 2.59 -23.21
C GLU A 26 36.83 1.39 -22.38
N GLU A 27 37.77 0.66 -21.76
CA GLU A 27 37.46 -0.44 -20.85
C GLU A 27 36.74 0.03 -19.57
N ALA A 28 37.09 1.22 -19.06
CA ALA A 28 36.39 1.84 -17.93
C ALA A 28 34.97 2.30 -18.32
N VAL A 29 34.75 2.79 -19.54
CA VAL A 29 33.39 3.16 -20.01
C VAL A 29 32.52 1.92 -20.22
N VAL A 30 33.09 0.83 -20.75
CA VAL A 30 32.40 -0.45 -20.92
C VAL A 30 32.06 -1.11 -19.57
N ALA A 31 32.99 -1.07 -18.60
CA ALA A 31 32.73 -1.57 -17.25
C ALA A 31 31.66 -0.75 -16.51
N ALA A 32 31.67 0.58 -16.67
CA ALA A 32 30.64 1.46 -16.10
C ALA A 32 29.26 1.24 -16.76
N ALA A 33 29.22 1.01 -18.08
CA ALA A 33 28.00 0.67 -18.79
C ALA A 33 27.44 -0.69 -18.37
N ALA A 34 28.29 -1.70 -18.18
CA ALA A 34 27.90 -3.02 -17.69
C ALA A 34 27.37 -2.97 -16.23
N ALA A 35 27.99 -2.17 -15.36
CA ALA A 35 27.53 -1.97 -13.99
C ALA A 35 26.16 -1.25 -13.94
N LYS A 36 25.96 -0.24 -14.79
CA LYS A 36 24.68 0.48 -14.91
C LYS A 36 23.57 -0.43 -15.45
N ALA A 37 23.85 -1.24 -16.47
CA ALA A 37 22.90 -2.19 -17.03
C ALA A 37 22.49 -3.27 -15.99
N LYS A 38 23.45 -3.71 -15.15
CA LYS A 38 23.16 -4.65 -14.07
C LYS A 38 22.30 -4.03 -12.96
N ALA A 39 22.57 -2.78 -12.58
CA ALA A 39 21.76 -2.06 -11.60
C ALA A 39 20.32 -1.80 -12.08
N GLU A 40 20.15 -1.55 -13.38
CA GLU A 40 18.83 -1.34 -14.00
C GLU A 40 18.07 -2.67 -14.16
N ALA A 41 18.76 -3.78 -14.44
CA ALA A 41 18.20 -5.12 -14.48
C ALA A 41 17.75 -5.62 -13.09
N ASP A 42 18.43 -5.24 -12.01
CA ASP A 42 18.04 -5.55 -10.62
C ASP A 42 16.92 -4.62 -10.09
N ALA A 43 16.77 -3.43 -10.67
CA ALA A 43 15.75 -2.46 -10.25
C ALA A 43 14.32 -2.89 -10.62
N VAL A 44 14.14 -3.59 -11.75
CA VAL A 44 12.84 -4.11 -12.21
C VAL A 44 12.25 -5.16 -11.25
N PRO A 45 12.97 -6.24 -10.87
CA PRO A 45 12.45 -7.23 -9.92
C PRO A 45 12.28 -6.65 -8.51
N ALA A 46 13.13 -5.70 -8.09
CA ALA A 46 12.97 -5.02 -6.81
C ALA A 46 11.72 -4.12 -6.77
N ALA A 47 11.38 -3.45 -7.87
CA ALA A 47 10.16 -2.67 -7.99
C ALA A 47 8.90 -3.56 -8.02
N GLU A 48 8.99 -4.71 -8.69
CA GLU A 48 7.90 -5.70 -8.74
C GLU A 48 7.66 -6.36 -7.37
N ALA A 49 8.72 -6.70 -6.64
CA ALA A 49 8.63 -7.19 -5.27
C ALA A 49 7.99 -6.16 -4.31
N ARG A 50 8.35 -4.87 -4.44
CA ARG A 50 7.72 -3.78 -3.67
C ARG A 50 6.25 -3.59 -4.04
N ARG A 51 5.89 -3.67 -5.33
CA ARG A 51 4.50 -3.59 -5.78
C ARG A 51 3.68 -4.78 -5.25
N ASN A 52 4.25 -5.96 -5.21
CA ASN A 52 3.61 -7.16 -4.66
C ASN A 52 3.49 -7.12 -3.13
N ALA A 53 4.38 -6.40 -2.43
CA ALA A 53 4.34 -6.23 -0.98
C ALA A 53 3.49 -5.02 -0.53
N PHE A 54 3.18 -4.09 -1.43
CA PHE A 54 2.43 -2.87 -1.15
C PHE A 54 1.05 -3.20 -0.56
N GLY A 55 0.74 -2.65 0.62
CA GLY A 55 -0.50 -2.91 1.35
C GLY A 55 -0.47 -4.14 2.27
N ALA A 56 0.48 -5.06 2.12
CA ALA A 56 0.70 -6.20 3.02
C ALA A 56 1.84 -5.99 4.03
N GLU A 57 2.70 -5.00 3.80
CA GLU A 57 3.90 -4.71 4.60
C GLU A 57 3.64 -4.49 6.10
N THR A 58 2.47 -3.95 6.45
CA THR A 58 2.08 -3.71 7.85
C THR A 58 1.20 -4.81 8.44
N VAL A 59 0.74 -5.78 7.64
CA VAL A 59 -0.07 -6.92 8.10
C VAL A 59 0.84 -7.99 8.72
N ALA A 60 1.95 -8.31 8.05
CA ALA A 60 2.95 -9.26 8.56
C ALA A 60 3.63 -8.76 9.85
N SER A 61 3.89 -7.45 9.94
CA SER A 61 4.57 -6.83 11.09
C SER A 61 3.69 -6.67 12.33
N ARG A 62 2.36 -6.74 12.19
CA ARG A 62 1.42 -6.46 13.30
C ARG A 62 0.98 -7.68 14.11
N GLY A 63 1.42 -8.88 13.72
CA GLY A 63 1.16 -10.14 14.44
C GLY A 63 -0.30 -10.60 14.37
N ALA A 64 -0.53 -11.83 13.91
CA ALA A 64 -1.86 -12.44 13.81
C ALA A 64 -2.60 -12.51 15.17
N ALA A 65 -1.85 -12.58 16.27
CA ALA A 65 -2.37 -12.68 17.64
C ALA A 65 -3.20 -11.46 18.11
N ARG A 66 -3.07 -10.29 17.47
CA ARG A 66 -3.92 -9.11 17.80
C ARG A 66 -5.37 -9.28 17.34
N PHE A 67 -5.61 -10.12 16.34
CA PHE A 67 -6.93 -10.38 15.79
C PHE A 67 -7.59 -11.62 16.41
N GLU A 68 -6.86 -12.36 17.25
CA GLU A 68 -7.42 -13.46 18.03
C GLU A 68 -8.26 -12.90 19.19
N PRO A 69 -9.44 -13.48 19.45
CA PRO A 69 -10.27 -13.03 20.56
C PRO A 69 -9.59 -13.41 21.87
N GLY A 70 -9.62 -12.51 22.84
CA GLY A 70 -9.35 -12.90 24.22
C GLY A 70 -10.38 -13.94 24.69
N PRO A 71 -9.99 -14.93 25.51
CA PRO A 71 -10.94 -15.88 26.08
C PRO A 71 -12.01 -15.10 26.89
N GLY A 72 -13.27 -15.17 26.43
CA GLY A 72 -14.42 -14.48 27.04
C GLY A 72 -14.93 -13.25 26.30
N GLU A 73 -14.35 -12.88 25.15
CA GLU A 73 -14.83 -11.73 24.36
C GLU A 73 -16.11 -12.07 23.57
N VAL A 74 -17.22 -11.38 23.88
CA VAL A 74 -18.48 -11.50 23.13
C VAL A 74 -18.32 -10.86 21.75
N ARG A 75 -18.13 -11.71 20.74
CA ARG A 75 -17.97 -11.30 19.33
C ARG A 75 -19.28 -10.99 18.63
N THR A 76 -20.35 -11.66 19.04
CA THR A 76 -21.63 -11.64 18.34
C THR A 76 -22.77 -11.53 19.34
N ILE A 77 -23.74 -10.67 19.05
CA ILE A 77 -24.96 -10.49 19.82
C ILE A 77 -26.13 -10.62 18.85
N GLU A 78 -27.05 -11.51 19.16
CA GLU A 78 -28.33 -11.64 18.45
C GLU A 78 -29.39 -10.87 19.22
N SER A 79 -30.17 -10.05 18.53
CA SER A 79 -31.26 -9.28 19.13
C SER A 79 -32.32 -8.91 18.10
N THR A 80 -33.35 -8.20 18.55
CA THR A 80 -34.47 -7.73 17.73
C THR A 80 -34.48 -6.21 17.74
N ILE A 81 -34.86 -5.60 16.62
CA ILE A 81 -35.07 -4.15 16.55
C ILE A 81 -36.35 -3.80 17.32
N SER A 82 -36.22 -3.04 18.39
CA SER A 82 -37.34 -2.47 19.12
C SER A 82 -37.83 -1.18 18.46
N GLU A 83 -36.93 -0.27 18.09
CA GLU A 83 -37.27 0.99 17.44
C GLU A 83 -36.20 1.41 16.43
N THR A 84 -36.59 2.24 15.46
CA THR A 84 -35.68 2.80 14.45
C THR A 84 -35.94 4.28 14.29
N PHE A 85 -34.87 5.07 14.35
CA PHE A 85 -34.91 6.52 14.23
C PHE A 85 -33.93 7.00 13.17
N LYS A 86 -34.09 8.26 12.77
CA LYS A 86 -33.08 9.00 12.02
C LYS A 86 -32.59 10.17 12.86
N ASN A 87 -31.28 10.36 12.93
CA ASN A 87 -30.73 11.56 13.56
C ASN A 87 -30.91 12.78 12.64
N SER A 88 -30.61 13.98 13.15
CA SER A 88 -30.69 15.24 12.38
C SER A 88 -29.78 15.26 11.14
N THR A 89 -28.74 14.44 11.11
CA THR A 89 -27.81 14.28 9.99
C THR A 89 -28.24 13.19 9.00
N GLY A 90 -29.38 12.51 9.23
CA GLY A 90 -29.95 11.48 8.34
C GLY A 90 -29.47 10.04 8.58
N PHE A 91 -28.52 9.81 9.50
CA PHE A 91 -28.03 8.48 9.87
C PHE A 91 -29.09 7.71 10.64
N SER A 92 -29.17 6.41 10.35
CA SER A 92 -30.10 5.50 11.02
C SER A 92 -29.60 5.15 12.42
N VAL A 93 -30.49 5.19 13.39
CA VAL A 93 -30.27 4.78 14.78
C VAL A 93 -31.24 3.66 15.11
N PHE A 94 -30.74 2.55 15.64
CA PHE A 94 -31.50 1.35 15.97
C PHE A 94 -31.47 1.14 17.48
N LEU A 95 -32.64 1.06 18.10
CA LEU A 95 -32.80 0.58 19.47
C LEU A 95 -33.10 -0.91 19.41
N LEU A 96 -32.29 -1.69 20.10
CA LEU A 96 -32.48 -3.13 20.22
C LEU A 96 -33.28 -3.47 21.48
N GLU A 97 -33.92 -4.63 21.49
CA GLU A 97 -34.72 -5.14 22.61
C GLU A 97 -33.94 -5.22 23.93
N ASN A 98 -32.62 -5.44 23.86
CA ASN A 98 -31.72 -5.43 25.01
C ASN A 98 -31.40 -4.00 25.54
N GLY A 99 -32.08 -2.98 25.03
CA GLY A 99 -31.91 -1.57 25.39
C GLY A 99 -30.69 -0.88 24.77
N GLN A 100 -29.94 -1.56 23.91
CA GLN A 100 -28.74 -0.98 23.29
C GLN A 100 -29.10 -0.13 22.07
N LEU A 101 -28.52 1.07 21.99
CA LEU A 101 -28.64 1.95 20.83
C LEU A 101 -27.42 1.83 19.93
N TRP A 102 -27.67 1.70 18.63
CA TRP A 102 -26.63 1.56 17.60
C TRP A 102 -26.88 2.55 16.47
N ARG A 103 -25.85 3.31 16.09
CA ARG A 103 -25.91 4.30 15.01
C ARG A 103 -25.05 3.87 13.84
N GLU A 104 -25.57 4.02 12.63
CA GLU A 104 -24.82 3.89 11.38
C GLU A 104 -23.63 4.87 11.34
N VAL A 105 -22.48 4.42 10.82
CA VAL A 105 -21.23 5.20 10.83
C VAL A 105 -20.76 5.61 9.44
N ASP A 106 -21.11 4.83 8.42
CA ASP A 106 -20.56 4.95 7.08
C ASP A 106 -21.32 6.02 6.26
N ILE A 107 -22.07 5.61 5.25
CA ILE A 107 -22.88 6.50 4.42
C ILE A 107 -24.34 6.30 4.81
N PRO A 108 -25.15 7.37 5.04
CA PRO A 108 -26.56 7.24 5.35
C PRO A 108 -27.28 6.42 4.28
N THR A 109 -27.52 5.15 4.60
CA THR A 109 -28.09 4.21 3.65
C THR A 109 -29.58 4.07 3.94
N PRO A 110 -30.46 4.23 2.93
CA PRO A 110 -31.87 3.93 3.10
C PRO A 110 -32.01 2.41 3.26
N ILE A 111 -32.21 1.97 4.50
CA ILE A 111 -32.49 0.58 4.84
C ILE A 111 -33.92 0.49 5.30
N ASN A 112 -34.68 -0.40 4.68
CA ASN A 112 -36.04 -0.72 5.09
C ASN A 112 -36.03 -1.65 6.31
N ALA A 113 -35.40 -1.22 7.41
CA ALA A 113 -35.41 -1.95 8.68
C ALA A 113 -36.77 -1.73 9.36
N ARG A 114 -37.36 -2.81 9.87
CA ARG A 114 -38.65 -2.77 10.56
C ARG A 114 -38.50 -3.15 12.02
N VAL A 115 -39.37 -2.59 12.85
CA VAL A 115 -39.55 -3.06 14.23
C VAL A 115 -39.93 -4.54 14.21
N GLY A 116 -39.28 -5.33 15.06
CA GLY A 116 -39.43 -6.79 15.09
C GLY A 116 -38.45 -7.56 14.19
N ASP A 117 -37.64 -6.89 13.36
CA ASP A 117 -36.63 -7.57 12.55
C ASP A 117 -35.50 -8.13 13.44
N LYS A 118 -35.10 -9.37 13.19
CA LYS A 118 -33.93 -9.98 13.82
C LYS A 118 -32.64 -9.40 13.25
N VAL A 119 -31.71 -9.07 14.14
CA VAL A 119 -30.41 -8.49 13.80
C VAL A 119 -29.28 -9.17 14.58
N ILE A 120 -28.13 -9.25 13.93
CA ILE A 120 -26.92 -9.85 14.49
C ILE A 120 -25.83 -8.79 14.47
N VAL A 121 -25.42 -8.33 15.65
CA VAL A 121 -24.31 -7.39 15.82
C VAL A 121 -23.03 -8.20 15.98
N GLU A 122 -22.06 -7.98 15.10
CA GLU A 122 -20.78 -8.70 15.09
C GLU A 122 -19.61 -7.71 15.18
N LYS A 123 -18.63 -8.02 16.03
CA LYS A 123 -17.38 -7.27 16.13
C LYS A 123 -16.45 -7.64 14.96
N THR A 124 -16.03 -6.64 14.22
CA THR A 124 -15.09 -6.79 13.09
C THR A 124 -13.64 -6.91 13.59
N ALA A 125 -12.77 -7.53 12.79
CA ALA A 125 -11.35 -7.67 13.11
C ALA A 125 -10.62 -6.33 13.33
N LEU A 126 -11.11 -5.24 12.72
CA LEU A 126 -10.56 -3.89 12.87
C LEU A 126 -11.15 -3.11 14.06
N GLY A 127 -11.90 -3.77 14.95
CA GLY A 127 -12.42 -3.17 16.19
C GLY A 127 -13.71 -2.36 16.04
N GLY A 128 -14.30 -2.30 14.83
CA GLY A 128 -15.64 -1.77 14.61
C GLY A 128 -16.73 -2.83 14.82
N TYR A 129 -18.00 -2.43 14.68
CA TYR A 129 -19.14 -3.33 14.74
C TYR A 129 -19.92 -3.27 13.42
N LYS A 130 -20.42 -4.42 12.97
CA LYS A 130 -21.38 -4.51 11.88
C LYS A 130 -22.71 -5.05 12.42
N LEU A 131 -23.81 -4.51 11.92
CA LEU A 131 -25.16 -4.97 12.22
C LEU A 131 -25.71 -5.64 10.97
N ASN A 132 -25.95 -6.94 11.06
CA ASN A 132 -26.49 -7.77 9.99
C ASN A 132 -28.00 -7.90 10.19
N PHE A 133 -28.79 -7.49 9.20
CA PHE A 133 -30.23 -7.67 9.20
C PHE A 133 -30.58 -9.00 8.55
N VAL A 134 -31.20 -9.91 9.30
CA VAL A 134 -31.49 -11.28 8.82
C VAL A 134 -32.49 -11.26 7.65
N ARG A 135 -33.53 -10.42 7.73
CA ARG A 135 -34.61 -10.38 6.72
C ARG A 135 -34.14 -9.89 5.34
N ILE A 136 -33.31 -8.86 5.32
CA ILE A 136 -32.87 -8.19 4.09
C ILE A 136 -31.47 -8.61 3.65
N ASN A 137 -30.83 -9.53 4.39
CA ASN A 137 -29.48 -10.05 4.16
C ASN A 137 -28.47 -8.94 3.82
N ARG A 138 -28.46 -7.89 4.65
CA ARG A 138 -27.60 -6.73 4.48
C ARG A 138 -26.89 -6.42 5.79
N ALA A 139 -25.65 -5.98 5.69
CA ALA A 139 -24.86 -5.53 6.83
C ALA A 139 -24.53 -4.04 6.71
N ILE A 140 -24.45 -3.36 7.85
CA ILE A 140 -23.96 -1.99 7.95
C ILE A 140 -22.97 -1.82 9.09
N LEU A 141 -22.05 -0.89 8.94
CA LEU A 141 -21.16 -0.49 10.02
C LEU A 141 -21.90 0.40 11.00
N VAL A 142 -21.83 0.01 12.26
CA VAL A 142 -22.50 0.70 13.37
C VAL A 142 -21.53 1.01 14.50
N LYS A 143 -21.88 2.03 15.27
CA LYS A 143 -21.24 2.39 16.52
C LYS A 143 -22.29 2.39 17.62
N ARG A 144 -21.95 1.77 18.75
CA ARG A 144 -22.79 1.80 19.94
C ARG A 144 -22.90 3.22 20.47
N LEU A 145 -24.12 3.68 20.71
CA LEU A 145 -24.41 4.90 21.45
C LEU A 145 -24.55 4.54 22.94
N LYS A 146 -24.15 5.49 23.79
CA LYS A 146 -24.08 5.31 25.25
C LYS A 146 -25.47 5.37 25.88
#